data_AF-A0A943B5B5-F1
#
_entry.id   AF-A0A943B5B5-F1
#
_cell.length_a   1.000
_cell.length_b   1.000
_cell.length_c   1.000
_cell.angle_alpha   90.00
_cell.angle_beta   90.00
_cell.angle_gamma   90.00
#
_symmetry.space_group_name_H-M   'P 1'
#
loop_
_entity.id
_entity.type
_entity.pdbx_description
1 polymer ?
#
loop_
_entity_poly.entity_id
_entity_poly.type
_entity_poly.pdbx_seq_one_letter_code
_entity_poly.pdbx_strand_id
1 'polypeptide(L)'
;DEELAYRYSLELARDSLPIIMVVTGQSPLNRDFEVERMVPEASDGNLVHLLLYPKEPTAQLTEAQVWIDPATSLIRRAQVMDFYGNTNLIRFDSLTPDAALQDSDFTFTPPAGTEVEDHTDGSHPSMTPLMH
;
A
#
# COMPACT_ATOMS: atom_id res chain seq x y z
N ASP A 1 19.23 -21.40 3.89
CA ASP A 1 18.62 -20.29 3.15
C ASP A 1 18.69 -20.60 1.68
N GLU A 2 17.54 -20.67 1.03
CA GLU A 2 17.48 -20.77 -0.43
C GLU A 2 17.76 -19.38 -0.99
N GLU A 3 18.81 -19.25 -1.80
CA GLU A 3 19.13 -18.00 -2.51
C GLU A 3 18.19 -17.87 -3.71
N LEU A 4 16.92 -17.52 -3.47
CA LEU A 4 15.88 -17.51 -4.50
C LEU A 4 15.29 -16.10 -4.69
N ALA A 5 15.11 -15.72 -5.95
CA ALA A 5 14.38 -14.52 -6.35
C ALA A 5 13.25 -14.87 -7.30
N TYR A 6 12.07 -14.26 -7.09
CA TYR A 6 10.92 -14.41 -7.98
C TYR A 6 10.77 -13.17 -8.85
N ARG A 7 10.53 -13.37 -10.13
CA ARG A 7 10.20 -12.31 -11.07
C ARG A 7 8.77 -12.48 -11.58
N TYR A 8 7.92 -11.49 -11.33
CA TYR A 8 6.53 -11.47 -11.79
C TYR A 8 6.31 -10.33 -12.80
N SER A 9 5.25 -10.46 -13.60
CA SER A 9 4.82 -9.38 -14.48
C SER A 9 4.30 -8.19 -13.67
N LEU A 10 4.41 -6.98 -14.24
CA LEU A 10 3.88 -5.76 -13.63
C LEU A 10 2.35 -5.84 -13.41
N GLU A 11 1.65 -6.63 -14.20
CA GLU A 11 0.22 -6.84 -14.07
C GLU A 11 -0.15 -7.43 -12.72
N LEU A 12 0.63 -8.40 -12.21
CA LEU A 12 0.37 -8.98 -10.88
C LEU A 12 0.58 -7.95 -9.76
N ALA A 13 1.55 -7.04 -9.92
CA ALA A 13 1.76 -5.97 -8.95
C ALA A 13 0.59 -4.96 -8.90
N ARG A 14 -0.29 -4.94 -9.92
CA ARG A 14 -1.45 -4.04 -9.95
C ARG A 14 -2.45 -4.30 -8.83
N ASP A 15 -2.56 -5.54 -8.37
CA ASP A 15 -3.46 -5.92 -7.28
C ASP A 15 -3.08 -5.22 -5.96
N SER A 16 -1.81 -4.85 -5.82
CA SER A 16 -1.29 -4.10 -4.65
C SER A 16 -1.42 -2.58 -4.78
N LEU A 17 -1.76 -2.06 -5.98
CA LEU A 17 -1.80 -0.61 -6.22
C LEU A 17 -2.78 0.14 -5.33
N PRO A 18 -4.01 -0.32 -5.04
CA PRO A 18 -4.92 0.41 -4.15
C PRO A 18 -4.30 0.68 -2.78
N ILE A 19 -3.65 -0.32 -2.19
CA ILE A 19 -2.95 -0.20 -0.91
C ILE A 19 -1.81 0.82 -1.02
N ILE A 20 -0.94 0.68 -2.04
CA ILE A 20 0.20 1.59 -2.24
C ILE A 20 -0.29 3.02 -2.39
N MET A 21 -1.32 3.26 -3.21
CA MET A 21 -1.86 4.60 -3.44
C MET A 21 -2.43 5.24 -2.17
N VAL A 22 -3.08 4.47 -1.29
CA VAL A 22 -3.56 4.99 0.00
C VAL A 22 -2.40 5.32 0.92
N VAL A 23 -1.49 4.37 1.11
CA VAL A 23 -0.36 4.48 2.04
C VAL A 23 0.60 5.63 1.64
N THR A 24 0.72 5.89 0.34
CA THR A 24 1.54 6.98 -0.22
C THR A 24 0.78 8.29 -0.46
N GLY A 25 -0.52 8.35 -0.14
CA GLY A 25 -1.33 9.55 -0.30
C GLY A 25 -1.61 9.95 -1.75
N GLN A 26 -1.44 9.02 -2.70
CA GLN A 26 -1.70 9.24 -4.13
C GLN A 26 -3.18 9.10 -4.51
N SER A 27 -4.00 8.48 -3.65
CA SER A 27 -5.43 8.42 -3.90
C SER A 27 -6.15 9.68 -3.38
N PRO A 28 -6.91 10.39 -4.23
CA PRO A 28 -7.71 11.53 -3.80
C PRO A 28 -8.85 11.08 -2.88
N LEU A 29 -8.66 11.31 -1.58
CA LEU A 29 -9.55 10.82 -0.51
C LEU A 29 -11.02 11.22 -0.73
N ASN A 30 -11.28 12.46 -1.14
CA ASN A 30 -12.64 12.96 -1.38
C ASN A 30 -13.37 12.32 -2.57
N ARG A 31 -12.61 11.81 -3.54
CA ARG A 31 -13.16 11.16 -4.73
C ARG A 31 -13.38 9.68 -4.46
N ASP A 32 -12.36 9.01 -3.92
CA ASP A 32 -12.28 7.54 -3.91
C ASP A 32 -12.83 6.90 -2.63
N PHE A 33 -13.03 7.68 -1.56
CA PHE A 33 -13.44 7.15 -0.25
C PHE A 33 -14.64 7.90 0.34
N GLU A 34 -15.43 7.18 1.13
CA GLU A 34 -16.17 7.78 2.24
C GLU A 34 -15.20 7.95 3.41
N VAL A 35 -15.16 9.16 3.98
CA VAL A 35 -14.15 9.55 4.96
C VAL A 35 -14.80 9.90 6.29
N GLU A 36 -14.35 9.23 7.34
CA GLU A 36 -14.74 9.51 8.71
C GLU A 36 -13.55 10.00 9.51
N ARG A 37 -13.77 11.04 10.32
CA ARG A 37 -12.75 11.49 11.28
C ARG A 37 -12.92 10.71 12.57
N MET A 38 -11.88 10.00 12.96
CA MET A 38 -11.88 9.25 14.21
C MET A 38 -11.61 10.16 15.41
N VAL A 39 -12.10 9.73 16.57
CA VAL A 39 -11.74 10.35 17.85
C VAL A 39 -10.27 9.98 18.13
N PRO A 40 -9.36 10.96 18.26
CA PRO A 40 -7.95 10.65 18.52
C PRO A 40 -7.76 9.90 19.83
N GLU A 41 -6.92 8.88 19.81
CA GLU A 41 -6.44 8.22 21.02
C GLU A 41 -5.20 8.91 21.58
N ALA A 42 -4.88 8.68 22.86
CA ALA A 42 -3.63 9.18 23.45
C ALA A 42 -2.38 8.71 22.68
N SER A 43 -2.44 7.53 22.06
CA SER A 43 -1.35 6.96 21.26
C SER A 43 -1.13 7.67 19.92
N ASP A 44 -2.09 8.49 19.46
CA ASP A 44 -2.01 9.22 18.20
C ASP A 44 -1.25 10.54 18.33
N GLY A 45 -1.05 11.03 19.56
CA GLY A 45 -0.41 12.33 19.80
C GLY A 45 -1.20 13.47 19.14
N ASN A 46 -0.57 14.19 18.21
CA ASN A 46 -1.19 15.30 17.47
C ASN A 46 -1.68 14.91 16.07
N LEU A 47 -1.64 13.61 15.73
CA LEU A 47 -2.02 13.17 14.39
C LEU A 47 -3.55 13.27 14.17
N VAL A 48 -3.94 13.61 12.95
CA VAL A 48 -5.32 13.51 12.49
C VAL A 48 -5.56 12.07 12.03
N HIS A 49 -6.43 11.35 12.73
CA HIS A 49 -6.83 10.00 12.39
C HIS A 49 -8.09 10.02 11.52
N LEU A 50 -7.97 9.48 10.30
CA LEU A 50 -9.07 9.28 9.37
C LEU A 50 -9.30 7.79 9.14
N LEU A 51 -10.57 7.42 9.07
CA LEU A 51 -11.08 6.13 8.62
C LEU A 51 -11.64 6.30 7.21
N LEU A 52 -11.28 5.39 6.32
CA LEU A 52 -11.53 5.49 4.88
C LEU A 52 -12.19 4.20 4.41
N TYR A 53 -13.38 4.34 3.83
CA TYR A 53 -14.09 3.25 3.15
C TYR A 53 -14.00 3.45 1.64
N PRO A 54 -13.33 2.57 0.88
CA PRO A 54 -13.27 2.69 -0.56
C PRO A 54 -14.68 2.64 -1.15
N LYS A 55 -15.00 3.55 -2.07
CA LYS A 55 -16.29 3.51 -2.78
C LYS A 55 -16.41 2.29 -3.69
N GLU A 56 -15.27 1.82 -4.20
CA GLU A 56 -15.12 0.60 -4.99
C GLU A 56 -14.17 -0.35 -4.25
N PRO A 57 -14.64 -1.14 -3.27
CA PRO A 57 -13.79 -2.05 -2.51
C PRO A 57 -13.27 -3.19 -3.38
N THR A 58 -12.07 -3.68 -3.08
CA THR A 58 -11.48 -4.85 -3.74
C THR A 58 -11.19 -5.96 -2.73
N ALA A 59 -10.79 -7.15 -3.20
CA ALA A 59 -10.38 -8.23 -2.31
C ALA A 59 -9.19 -7.84 -1.43
N GLN A 60 -8.33 -6.92 -1.91
CA GLN A 60 -7.12 -6.47 -1.23
C GLN A 60 -7.35 -5.24 -0.32
N LEU A 61 -8.44 -4.49 -0.52
CA LEU A 61 -8.70 -3.27 0.25
C LEU A 61 -10.21 -3.06 0.46
N THR A 62 -10.65 -3.26 1.69
CA THR A 62 -12.03 -3.02 2.14
C THR A 62 -12.13 -1.83 3.12
N GLU A 63 -11.05 -1.51 3.82
CA GLU A 63 -10.95 -0.36 4.73
C GLU A 63 -9.50 0.11 4.78
N ALA A 64 -9.31 1.42 4.96
CA ALA A 64 -8.03 1.97 5.39
C ALA A 64 -8.19 2.95 6.54
N GLN A 65 -7.14 3.09 7.33
CA GLN A 65 -7.00 4.13 8.33
C GLN A 65 -5.68 4.84 8.09
N VAL A 66 -5.68 6.17 8.17
CA VAL A 66 -4.47 6.99 8.01
C VAL A 66 -4.34 7.97 9.16
N TRP A 67 -3.12 8.16 9.62
CA TRP A 67 -2.77 9.17 10.60
C TRP A 67 -1.86 10.19 9.97
N ILE A 68 -2.36 11.43 9.92
CA ILE A 68 -1.76 12.51 9.15
C ILE A 68 -1.19 13.53 10.14
N ASP A 69 0.04 13.96 9.90
CA ASP A 69 0.61 15.10 10.60
C ASP A 69 -0.05 16.39 10.09
N PRO A 70 -0.83 17.12 10.92
CA PRO A 70 -1.54 18.31 10.45
C PRO A 70 -0.63 19.48 10.08
N ALA A 71 0.63 19.48 10.53
CA ALA A 71 1.59 20.54 10.18
C ALA A 71 2.20 20.34 8.78
N THR A 72 2.34 19.09 8.34
CA THR A 72 3.01 18.74 7.07
C THR A 72 2.07 18.10 6.05
N SER A 73 0.86 17.72 6.44
CA SER A 73 -0.10 16.93 5.66
C SER A 73 0.42 15.55 5.23
N LEU A 74 1.53 15.08 5.80
CA LEU A 74 2.13 13.80 5.48
C LEU A 74 1.51 12.69 6.32
N ILE A 75 1.28 11.52 5.69
CA ILE A 75 0.88 10.29 6.37
C ILE A 75 2.07 9.79 7.22
N ARG A 76 1.83 9.55 8.50
CA ARG A 76 2.82 8.98 9.45
C ARG A 76 2.53 7.55 9.84
N ARG A 77 1.26 7.13 9.74
CA ARG A 77 0.81 5.76 9.96
C ARG A 77 -0.30 5.46 8.96
N ALA A 78 -0.34 4.23 8.48
CA ALA A 78 -1.44 3.73 7.67
C ALA A 78 -1.75 2.29 8.07
N GLN A 79 -3.02 1.96 8.17
CA GLN A 79 -3.50 0.59 8.32
C GLN A 79 -4.41 0.28 7.14
N VAL A 80 -4.24 -0.88 6.51
CA VAL A 80 -5.16 -1.36 5.48
C VAL A 80 -5.73 -2.70 5.90
N MET A 81 -7.00 -2.94 5.56
CA MET A 81 -7.69 -4.20 5.79
C MET A 81 -8.13 -4.81 4.45
N ASP A 82 -7.86 -6.10 4.28
CA ASP A 82 -8.33 -6.86 3.11
C ASP A 82 -9.71 -7.49 3.34
N PHE A 83 -10.26 -8.19 2.35
CA PHE A 83 -11.57 -8.83 2.45
C PHE A 83 -11.63 -10.00 3.45
N TYR A 84 -10.48 -10.61 3.76
CA TYR A 84 -10.38 -11.68 4.75
C TYR A 84 -10.23 -11.15 6.19
N GLY A 85 -10.14 -9.82 6.36
CA GLY A 85 -9.96 -9.17 7.65
C GLY A 85 -8.49 -9.10 8.09
N ASN A 86 -7.53 -9.40 7.22
CA ASN A 86 -6.12 -9.21 7.55
C ASN A 86 -5.80 -7.72 7.59
N THR A 87 -5.03 -7.31 8.59
CA THR A 87 -4.61 -5.91 8.74
C THR A 87 -3.10 -5.78 8.60
N ASN A 88 -2.67 -4.82 7.78
CA ASN A 88 -1.26 -4.42 7.66
C ASN A 88 -1.10 -3.02 8.20
N LEU A 89 -0.21 -2.84 9.17
CA LEU A 89 0.09 -1.56 9.80
C LEU A 89 1.48 -1.06 9.40
N ILE A 90 1.52 0.07 8.71
CA ILE A 90 2.73 0.74 8.24
C ILE A 90 2.96 2.00 9.08
N ARG A 91 4.20 2.22 9.53
CA ARG A 91 4.65 3.45 10.20
C ARG A 91 5.83 4.07 9.45
N PHE A 92 5.80 5.39 9.30
CA PHE A 92 6.85 6.16 8.65
C PHE A 92 7.62 7.00 9.68
N ASP A 93 8.76 6.50 10.15
CA ASP A 93 9.54 7.14 11.22
C ASP A 93 10.56 8.19 10.72
N SER A 94 11.08 8.03 9.50
CA SER A 94 12.12 8.91 8.92
C SER A 94 11.81 9.26 7.47
N LEU A 95 10.58 9.74 7.22
CA LEU A 95 10.13 10.16 5.90
C LEU A 95 10.82 11.46 5.48
N THR A 96 11.55 11.41 4.37
CA THR A 96 12.08 12.59 3.68
C THR A 96 11.25 12.81 2.41
N PRO A 97 10.30 13.77 2.40
CA PRO A 97 9.55 14.09 1.20
C PRO A 97 10.48 14.63 0.11
N ASP A 98 10.12 14.39 -1.15
CA ASP A 98 10.83 14.89 -2.33
C ASP A 98 12.33 14.56 -2.35
N ALA A 99 12.72 13.44 -1.74
CA ALA A 99 14.09 12.95 -1.79
C ALA A 99 14.49 12.67 -3.25
N ALA A 100 15.71 13.08 -3.62
CA ALA A 100 16.26 12.73 -4.93
C ALA A 100 16.55 11.23 -4.99
N LEU A 101 15.91 10.53 -5.91
CA LEU A 101 16.10 9.10 -6.17
C LEU A 101 16.85 8.91 -7.49
N GLN A 102 17.63 7.84 -7.57
CA GLN A 102 18.32 7.44 -8.78
C GLN A 102 17.59 6.28 -9.44
N ASP A 103 17.67 6.14 -10.76
CA ASP A 103 17.06 5.02 -11.48
C ASP A 103 17.50 3.66 -10.91
N SER A 104 18.74 3.57 -10.42
CA SER A 104 19.30 2.38 -9.78
C SER A 104 18.56 1.93 -8.53
N ASP A 105 17.89 2.83 -7.81
CA ASP A 105 17.09 2.49 -6.62
C ASP A 105 15.88 1.62 -6.97
N PHE A 106 15.47 1.62 -8.24
CA PHE A 106 14.37 0.83 -8.79
C PHE A 106 14.85 -0.31 -9.70
N THR A 107 16.14 -0.62 -9.67
CA THR A 107 16.71 -1.78 -10.36
C THR A 107 17.07 -2.85 -9.36
N PHE A 108 16.71 -4.10 -9.67
CA PHE A 108 17.10 -5.25 -8.90
C PHE A 108 18.02 -6.13 -9.75
N THR A 109 19.23 -6.37 -9.25
CA THR A 109 20.15 -7.38 -9.79
C THR A 109 20.33 -8.44 -8.71
N PRO A 110 19.90 -9.69 -8.92
CA PRO A 110 20.04 -10.74 -7.91
C PRO A 110 21.54 -10.98 -7.61
N PRO A 111 21.91 -11.20 -6.34
CA PRO A 111 23.28 -11.56 -5.97
C PRO A 111 23.80 -12.78 -6.72
N ALA A 112 25.12 -12.91 -6.83
CA ALA A 112 25.73 -14.09 -7.42
C ALA A 112 25.37 -15.35 -6.61
N GLY A 113 24.93 -16.41 -7.29
CA GLY A 113 24.45 -17.64 -6.66
C GLY A 113 22.93 -17.72 -6.53
N THR A 114 22.22 -16.60 -6.69
CA THR A 114 20.76 -16.57 -6.61
C THR A 114 20.10 -17.26 -7.80
N GLU A 115 19.25 -18.24 -7.52
CA GLU A 115 18.31 -18.83 -8.46
C GLU A 115 17.18 -17.83 -8.73
N VAL A 116 16.79 -17.70 -10.01
CA VAL A 116 15.70 -16.81 -10.41
C VAL A 116 14.59 -17.65 -11.01
N GLU A 117 13.45 -17.65 -10.34
CA GLU A 117 12.21 -18.17 -10.88
C GLU A 117 11.46 -17.06 -11.63
N ASP A 118 11.39 -17.19 -12.95
CA ASP A 118 10.71 -16.24 -13.82
C ASP A 118 9.27 -16.67 -14.11
N HIS A 119 8.33 -15.88 -13.60
CA HIS A 119 6.88 -16.08 -13.70
C HIS A 119 6.21 -15.01 -14.58
N THR A 120 6.97 -14.25 -15.40
CA THR A 120 6.36 -13.18 -16.22
C THR A 120 5.41 -13.67 -17.30
N ASP A 121 5.56 -14.92 -17.75
CA ASP A 121 4.80 -15.50 -18.88
C ASP A 121 3.56 -16.27 -18.44
N GLY A 122 3.31 -16.39 -17.12
CA GLY A 122 2.15 -17.08 -16.57
C GLY A 122 0.85 -16.30 -16.82
N SER A 123 -0.18 -16.95 -17.36
CA SER A 123 -1.53 -16.38 -17.43
C SER A 123 -2.07 -16.16 -16.02
N HIS A 124 -2.21 -14.91 -15.59
CA HIS A 124 -2.83 -14.61 -14.31
C HIS A 124 -4.33 -14.88 -14.39
N PRO A 125 -4.90 -15.70 -13.48
CA PRO A 125 -6.34 -15.69 -13.29
C PRO A 125 -6.70 -14.32 -12.73
N SER A 126 -7.28 -13.45 -13.55
CA SER A 126 -7.88 -12.20 -13.07
C SER A 126 -8.84 -12.54 -11.93
N MET A 127 -8.57 -12.06 -10.72
CA MET A 127 -9.53 -12.18 -9.63
C MET A 127 -10.69 -11.23 -9.93
N THR A 128 -11.68 -11.75 -10.67
CA THR A 128 -12.92 -11.05 -11.02
C THR A 128 -13.54 -10.44 -9.76
N PRO A 129 -14.01 -9.19 -9.78
CA PRO A 129 -14.67 -8.59 -8.63
C PRO A 129 -15.84 -9.46 -8.18
N LEU A 130 -15.89 -9.75 -6.88
CA LEU A 130 -17.04 -10.37 -6.24
C LEU A 130 -18.10 -9.28 -6.06
N MET A 131 -18.94 -9.06 -7.09
CA MET A 131 -20.40 -8.82 -7.00
C MET A 131 -20.95 -8.19 -8.29
N HIS A 132 -22.06 -8.77 -8.76
CA HIS A 132 -23.05 -8.17 -9.66
C HIS A 132 -24.27 -7.76 -8.84
#